data_AF-A0A0A0LS10-F1
#
_entry.id   AF-A0A0A0LS10-F1
#
_cell.length_a   1.000
_cell.length_b   1.000
_cell.length_c   1.000
_cell.angle_alpha   90.00
_cell.angle_beta   90.00
_cell.angle_gamma   90.00
#
_symmetry.space_group_name_H-M   'P 1'
#
loop_
_entity.id
_entity.type
_entity.pdbx_description
1 polymer ?
#
loop_
_entity_poly.entity_id
_entity_poly.type
_entity_poly.pdbx_seq_one_letter_code
_entity_poly.pdbx_strand_id
1 'polypeptide(L)'
;MESVASTSSPHSVPRFKPSQPVADRIVRALHHHLRLLHRSGSNFFVLGATGNVYIVSLSSTPSCTCPDRITPCKHILFIYLQALGLSLDDVCLRRRTLRPCQLNRLLAAPIMLKSLAEIGLRKVFHQQFFQVNDRAASSSSSSSVTVEDMEDGSACPVCLDDMKKKDRVVACSTCRNLVHEDCFTRWKRSKGRRNVSCVVCRARWKDTKDEQQKYLNLSAYIINEHDTIDATLYNSNNNNNNNT
;
A
#
# COMPACT_ATOMS: atom_id res chain seq x y z
N MET A 1 -11.00 -47.71 -56.70
CA MET A 1 -11.27 -47.40 -55.29
C MET A 1 -10.32 -46.29 -54.88
N GLU A 2 -10.74 -45.05 -55.09
CA GLU A 2 -9.99 -43.87 -54.66
C GLU A 2 -10.49 -43.47 -53.28
N SER A 3 -9.58 -43.35 -52.30
CA SER A 3 -9.91 -42.81 -50.98
C SER A 3 -8.78 -41.89 -50.50
N VAL A 4 -9.00 -40.62 -50.85
CA VAL A 4 -8.65 -39.35 -50.18
C VAL A 4 -7.71 -39.36 -48.97
N ALA A 5 -6.66 -38.54 -49.07
CA ALA A 5 -5.81 -38.12 -47.97
C ALA A 5 -6.48 -37.03 -47.12
N SER A 6 -6.57 -37.25 -45.80
CA SER A 6 -7.09 -36.29 -44.84
C SER A 6 -6.02 -35.28 -44.43
N THR A 7 -6.17 -34.03 -44.83
CA THR A 7 -5.36 -32.89 -44.40
C THR A 7 -5.83 -32.41 -43.03
N SER A 8 -5.01 -32.55 -41.99
CA SER A 8 -5.28 -32.03 -40.65
C SER A 8 -4.98 -30.53 -40.58
N SER A 9 -5.99 -29.73 -40.24
CA SER A 9 -5.86 -28.29 -39.98
C SER A 9 -5.25 -28.02 -38.60
N PRO A 10 -4.47 -26.93 -38.42
CA PRO A 10 -3.82 -26.64 -37.14
C PRO A 10 -4.85 -26.12 -36.13
N HIS A 11 -4.99 -26.82 -35.00
CA HIS A 11 -5.80 -26.38 -33.87
C HIS A 11 -5.27 -25.06 -33.30
N SER A 12 -6.00 -23.98 -33.53
CA SER A 12 -5.76 -22.69 -32.87
C SER A 12 -6.06 -22.81 -31.38
N VAL A 13 -5.02 -22.72 -30.55
CA VAL A 13 -5.14 -22.65 -29.09
C VAL A 13 -5.95 -21.39 -28.72
N PRO A 14 -7.05 -21.47 -27.95
CA PRO A 14 -7.83 -20.29 -27.62
C PRO A 14 -6.97 -19.34 -26.77
N ARG A 15 -6.63 -18.17 -27.31
CA ARG A 15 -6.00 -17.09 -26.56
C ARG A 15 -7.04 -16.51 -25.61
N PHE A 16 -7.14 -17.10 -24.43
CA PHE A 16 -8.11 -16.72 -23.40
C PHE A 16 -7.87 -15.28 -22.96
N LYS A 17 -8.80 -14.39 -23.32
CA LYS A 17 -8.80 -13.00 -22.84
C LYS A 17 -9.25 -12.99 -21.37
N PRO A 18 -8.46 -12.42 -20.44
CA PRO A 18 -8.87 -12.27 -19.05
C PRO A 18 -10.12 -11.39 -18.95
N SER A 19 -10.96 -11.61 -17.93
CA SER A 19 -12.06 -10.69 -17.64
C SER A 19 -11.51 -9.29 -17.38
N GLN A 20 -12.22 -8.26 -17.85
CA GLN A 20 -11.78 -6.86 -17.72
C GLN A 20 -11.31 -6.49 -16.29
N PRO A 21 -11.99 -6.91 -15.21
CA PRO A 21 -11.55 -6.60 -13.84
C PRO A 21 -10.19 -7.21 -13.45
N VAL A 22 -9.80 -8.35 -14.02
CA VAL A 22 -8.50 -8.99 -13.76
C VAL A 22 -7.41 -8.32 -14.59
N ALA A 23 -7.70 -8.00 -15.85
CA ALA A 23 -6.78 -7.29 -16.73
C ALA A 23 -6.34 -5.94 -16.14
N ASP A 24 -7.29 -5.14 -15.65
CA ASP A 24 -7.00 -3.84 -15.02
C ASP A 24 -6.09 -3.98 -13.79
N ARG A 25 -6.27 -5.03 -13.00
CA ARG A 25 -5.43 -5.27 -11.81
C ARG A 25 -4.02 -5.69 -12.19
N ILE A 26 -3.88 -6.47 -13.27
CA ILE A 26 -2.57 -6.83 -13.83
C ILE A 26 -1.86 -5.56 -14.30
N VAL A 27 -2.52 -4.68 -15.05
CA VAL A 27 -1.97 -3.38 -15.46
C VAL A 27 -1.51 -2.57 -14.25
N ARG A 28 -2.35 -2.46 -13.22
CA ARG A 28 -1.98 -1.74 -11.99
C ARG A 28 -0.80 -2.38 -11.25
N ALA A 29 -0.68 -3.71 -11.27
CA ALA A 29 0.44 -4.42 -10.65
C ALA A 29 1.76 -4.21 -11.38
N LEU A 30 1.72 -3.99 -12.71
CA LEU A 30 2.88 -3.76 -13.55
C LEU A 30 3.33 -2.29 -13.58
N HIS A 31 2.38 -1.35 -13.57
CA HIS A 31 2.66 0.05 -13.83
C HIS A 31 2.65 0.95 -12.59
N HIS A 32 1.98 0.58 -11.50
CA HIS A 32 2.07 1.38 -10.28
C HIS A 32 3.45 1.19 -9.64
N HIS A 33 3.92 2.24 -8.95
CA HIS A 33 5.14 2.22 -8.15
C HIS A 33 4.95 1.31 -6.92
N LEU A 34 5.13 0.01 -7.14
CA LEU A 34 5.12 -1.03 -6.12
C LEU A 34 6.54 -1.58 -5.97
N ARG A 35 6.97 -1.78 -4.73
CA ARG A 35 8.30 -2.31 -4.40
C ARG A 35 8.22 -3.34 -3.29
N LEU A 36 9.04 -4.37 -3.34
CA LEU A 36 9.17 -5.37 -2.29
C LEU A 36 10.23 -4.91 -1.27
N LEU A 37 9.83 -4.74 -0.02
CA LEU A 37 10.72 -4.31 1.06
C LEU A 37 11.44 -5.52 1.68
N HIS A 38 10.68 -6.56 1.97
CA HIS A 38 11.16 -7.73 2.70
C HIS A 38 10.32 -8.97 2.39
N ARG A 39 10.93 -10.14 2.58
CA ARG A 39 10.26 -11.44 2.54
C ARG A 39 10.67 -12.23 3.78
N SER A 40 9.69 -12.73 4.51
CA SER A 40 9.89 -13.65 5.64
C SER A 40 8.99 -14.87 5.45
N GLY A 41 9.59 -15.99 5.07
CA GLY A 41 8.87 -17.22 4.74
C GLY A 41 7.85 -17.01 3.60
N SER A 42 6.56 -17.08 3.95
CA SER A 42 5.42 -16.88 3.07
C SER A 42 4.84 -15.46 3.07
N ASN A 43 5.38 -14.56 3.91
CA ASN A 43 4.95 -13.17 4.01
C ASN A 43 5.86 -12.25 3.19
N PHE A 44 5.23 -11.37 2.41
CA PHE A 44 5.88 -10.39 1.55
C PHE A 44 5.42 -8.99 1.94
N PHE A 45 6.36 -8.09 2.17
CA PHE A 45 6.10 -6.73 2.61
C PHE A 45 6.22 -5.79 1.42
N VAL A 46 5.09 -5.28 0.94
CA VAL A 46 4.98 -4.52 -0.31
C VAL A 46 4.73 -3.05 0.00
N LEU A 47 5.60 -2.19 -0.50
CA LEU A 47 5.38 -0.75 -0.54
C LEU A 47 4.39 -0.39 -1.64
N GLY A 48 3.33 0.31 -1.28
CA GLY A 48 2.36 0.90 -2.21
C GLY A 48 2.78 2.28 -2.70
N ALA A 49 2.14 2.75 -3.78
CA ALA A 49 2.43 4.05 -4.39
C ALA A 49 2.24 5.27 -3.47
N THR A 50 1.45 5.15 -2.39
CA THR A 50 1.25 6.21 -1.38
C THR A 50 2.19 6.05 -0.17
N GLY A 51 3.19 5.18 -0.28
CA GLY A 51 4.12 4.82 0.80
C GLY A 51 3.57 3.91 1.89
N ASN A 52 2.32 3.48 1.81
CA ASN A 52 1.77 2.49 2.75
C ASN A 52 2.41 1.11 2.51
N VAL A 53 2.77 0.42 3.59
CA VAL A 53 3.25 -0.95 3.55
C VAL A 53 2.06 -1.91 3.71
N TYR A 54 1.94 -2.83 2.77
CA TYR A 54 0.95 -3.90 2.77
C TYR A 54 1.64 -5.26 2.87
N ILE A 55 1.14 -6.10 3.76
CA ILE A 55 1.57 -7.49 3.89
C ILE A 55 0.73 -8.36 2.94
N VAL A 56 1.40 -9.12 2.08
CA VAL A 56 0.84 -10.20 1.26
C VAL A 56 1.29 -11.53 1.86
N SER A 57 0.35 -12.41 2.17
CA SER A 57 0.65 -13.74 2.71
C SER A 57 0.27 -14.81 1.68
N LEU A 58 1.26 -15.58 1.23
CA LEU A 58 1.04 -16.69 0.31
C LEU A 58 0.67 -17.95 1.09
N SER A 59 -0.52 -18.46 0.82
CA SER A 59 -1.04 -19.72 1.36
C SER A 59 -1.94 -20.36 0.30
N SER A 60 -2.65 -21.44 0.66
CA SER A 60 -3.71 -22.00 -0.20
C SER A 60 -4.76 -20.97 -0.62
N THR A 61 -4.97 -19.93 0.20
CA THR A 61 -5.82 -18.76 -0.10
C THR A 61 -5.00 -17.48 0.12
N PRO A 62 -4.31 -16.98 -0.91
CA PRO A 62 -3.48 -15.78 -0.81
C PRO A 62 -4.27 -14.59 -0.28
N SER A 63 -3.69 -13.85 0.65
CA SER A 63 -4.33 -12.70 1.29
C SER A 63 -3.43 -11.47 1.23
N CYS A 64 -4.06 -10.30 1.33
CA CYS A 64 -3.37 -9.02 1.41
C CYS A 64 -4.10 -8.09 2.38
N THR A 65 -3.34 -7.34 3.16
CA THR A 65 -3.86 -6.37 4.15
C THR A 65 -4.40 -5.08 3.51
N CYS A 66 -4.26 -4.91 2.20
CA CYS A 66 -4.74 -3.73 1.47
C CYS A 66 -6.28 -3.61 1.50
N PRO A 67 -6.84 -2.41 1.26
CA PRO A 67 -8.29 -2.21 1.32
C PRO A 67 -9.08 -2.86 0.16
N ASP A 68 -8.42 -3.36 -0.88
CA ASP A 68 -9.07 -4.10 -1.98
C ASP A 68 -9.55 -5.47 -1.50
N ARG A 69 -10.88 -5.66 -1.49
CA ARG A 69 -11.54 -6.88 -0.97
C ARG A 69 -11.57 -8.03 -1.96
N ILE A 70 -11.12 -7.82 -3.19
CA ILE A 70 -11.21 -8.82 -4.25
C ILE A 70 -9.82 -9.43 -4.44
N THR A 71 -9.77 -10.76 -4.40
CA THR A 71 -8.53 -11.55 -4.58
C THR A 71 -8.47 -12.17 -5.99
N PRO A 72 -7.31 -12.14 -6.66
CA PRO A 72 -6.09 -11.44 -6.27
C PRO A 72 -6.20 -9.92 -6.46
N CYS A 73 -5.70 -9.15 -5.50
CA CYS A 73 -5.54 -7.70 -5.64
C CYS A 73 -4.24 -7.38 -6.40
N LYS A 74 -4.04 -6.10 -6.77
CA LYS A 74 -2.81 -5.69 -7.48
C LYS A 74 -1.51 -6.03 -6.73
N HIS A 75 -1.52 -6.05 -5.39
CA HIS A 75 -0.30 -6.37 -4.61
C HIS A 75 0.03 -7.86 -4.66
N ILE A 76 -0.97 -8.74 -4.65
CA ILE A 76 -0.77 -10.18 -4.86
C ILE A 76 -0.24 -10.42 -6.29
N LEU A 77 -0.83 -9.75 -7.28
CA LEU A 77 -0.37 -9.84 -8.66
C LEU A 77 1.04 -9.27 -8.86
N PHE A 78 1.40 -8.21 -8.15
CA PHE A 78 2.78 -7.68 -8.13
C PHE A 78 3.76 -8.73 -7.61
N ILE A 79 3.41 -9.44 -6.52
CA ILE A 79 4.25 -10.54 -6.03
C ILE A 79 4.41 -11.63 -7.09
N TYR A 80 3.33 -12.04 -7.74
CA TYR A 80 3.41 -13.06 -8.79
C TYR A 80 4.25 -12.60 -9.98
N LEU A 81 3.94 -11.46 -10.58
CA LEU A 81 4.52 -11.01 -11.84
C LEU A 81 5.91 -10.41 -11.69
N GLN A 82 6.09 -9.52 -10.71
CA GLN A 82 7.31 -8.74 -10.57
C GLN A 82 8.27 -9.35 -9.56
N ALA A 83 7.78 -9.83 -8.40
CA ALA A 83 8.66 -10.36 -7.36
C ALA A 83 9.09 -11.81 -7.61
N LEU A 84 8.18 -12.67 -8.09
CA LEU A 84 8.42 -14.09 -8.34
C LEU A 84 8.55 -14.44 -9.83
N GLY A 85 8.36 -13.47 -10.74
CA GLY A 85 8.64 -13.62 -12.16
C GLY A 85 7.68 -14.52 -12.95
N LEU A 86 6.41 -14.63 -12.54
CA LEU A 86 5.43 -15.41 -13.28
C LEU A 86 5.11 -14.78 -14.64
N SER A 87 4.87 -15.64 -15.63
CA SER A 87 4.33 -15.23 -16.93
C SER A 87 2.88 -14.75 -16.81
N LEU A 88 2.47 -13.82 -17.68
CA LEU A 88 1.10 -13.31 -17.80
C LEU A 88 0.06 -14.39 -18.12
N ASP A 89 0.49 -15.51 -18.71
CA ASP A 89 -0.38 -16.64 -19.01
C ASP A 89 -0.56 -17.59 -17.82
N ASP A 90 0.23 -17.44 -16.74
CA ASP A 90 0.20 -18.36 -15.60
C ASP A 90 -1.18 -18.37 -14.93
N VAL A 91 -1.67 -19.58 -14.67
CA VAL A 91 -3.00 -19.84 -14.12
C VAL A 91 -3.17 -19.25 -12.71
N CYS A 92 -2.08 -19.10 -11.94
CA CYS A 92 -2.14 -18.56 -10.58
C CYS A 92 -2.65 -17.12 -10.54
N LEU A 93 -2.47 -16.34 -11.61
CA LEU A 93 -2.90 -14.94 -11.68
C LEU A 93 -4.43 -14.77 -11.65
N ARG A 94 -5.18 -15.82 -12.00
CA ARG A 94 -6.64 -15.79 -12.12
C ARG A 94 -7.34 -16.56 -11.00
N ARG A 95 -6.59 -17.27 -10.15
CA ARG A 95 -7.16 -18.12 -9.11
C ARG A 95 -7.22 -17.40 -7.77
N ARG A 96 -8.31 -17.63 -7.05
CA ARG A 96 -8.44 -17.23 -5.64
C ARG A 96 -7.75 -18.21 -4.69
N THR A 97 -7.57 -19.44 -5.13
CA THR A 97 -6.96 -20.52 -4.36
C THR A 97 -5.81 -21.15 -5.13
N LEU A 98 -4.77 -21.53 -4.40
CA LEU A 98 -3.60 -22.20 -4.94
C LEU A 98 -3.63 -23.68 -4.55
N ARG A 99 -3.27 -24.54 -5.50
CA ARG A 99 -2.99 -25.95 -5.19
C ARG A 99 -1.66 -26.05 -4.42
N PRO A 100 -1.44 -27.09 -3.60
CA PRO A 100 -0.19 -27.27 -2.87
C PRO A 100 1.06 -27.19 -3.75
N CYS A 101 1.05 -27.83 -4.92
CA CYS A 101 2.17 -27.75 -5.87
C CYS A 101 2.42 -26.33 -6.39
N GLN A 102 1.36 -25.54 -6.63
CA GLN A 102 1.47 -24.16 -7.07
C GLN A 102 2.03 -23.27 -5.96
N LEU A 103 1.55 -23.45 -4.72
CA LEU A 103 2.05 -22.73 -3.55
C LEU A 103 3.52 -23.04 -3.30
N ASN A 104 3.90 -24.32 -3.28
CA ASN A 104 5.28 -24.74 -3.05
C ASN A 104 6.22 -24.18 -4.14
N ARG A 105 5.79 -24.19 -5.40
CA ARG A 105 6.52 -23.56 -6.51
C ARG A 105 6.74 -22.06 -6.27
N LEU A 106 5.70 -21.34 -5.82
CA LEU A 106 5.80 -19.91 -5.55
C LEU A 106 6.68 -19.59 -4.34
N LEU A 107 6.62 -20.40 -3.29
CA LEU A 107 7.47 -20.25 -2.10
C LEU A 107 8.92 -20.67 -2.38
N ALA A 108 9.17 -21.58 -3.32
CA ALA A 108 10.54 -21.93 -3.71
C ALA A 108 11.15 -20.93 -4.70
N ALA A 109 10.34 -20.09 -5.36
CA ALA A 109 10.82 -19.17 -6.38
C ALA A 109 11.76 -18.10 -5.80
N PRO A 110 12.86 -17.78 -6.51
CA PRO A 110 13.77 -16.70 -6.12
C PRO A 110 13.09 -15.34 -6.27
N ILE A 111 13.51 -14.37 -5.46
CA ILE A 111 13.04 -12.99 -5.58
C ILE A 111 13.78 -12.31 -6.73
N MET A 112 13.03 -11.68 -7.62
CA MET A 112 13.58 -10.83 -8.67
C MET A 112 14.09 -9.51 -8.06
N LEU A 113 15.38 -9.23 -8.24
CA LEU A 113 16.05 -8.06 -7.66
C LEU A 113 15.41 -6.73 -8.07
N LYS A 114 14.98 -6.61 -9.33
CA LYS A 114 14.31 -5.42 -9.88
C LYS A 114 13.02 -5.03 -9.15
N SER A 115 12.40 -5.99 -8.44
CA SER A 115 11.18 -5.74 -7.68
C SER A 115 11.45 -5.15 -6.31
N LEU A 116 12.68 -5.27 -5.79
CA LEU A 116 13.04 -4.81 -4.46
C LEU A 116 13.04 -3.29 -4.39
N ALA A 117 12.65 -2.76 -3.23
CA ALA A 117 12.90 -1.38 -2.87
C ALA A 117 14.41 -1.15 -2.68
N GLU A 118 14.82 0.11 -2.79
CA GLU A 118 16.19 0.51 -2.52
C GLU A 118 16.66 0.11 -1.11
N ILE A 119 17.96 -0.07 -0.98
CA ILE A 119 18.61 -0.52 0.26
C ILE A 119 18.26 0.42 1.43
N GLY A 120 18.26 1.74 1.20
CA GLY A 120 17.93 2.73 2.22
C GLY A 120 16.52 2.55 2.77
N LEU A 121 15.53 2.44 1.89
CA LEU A 121 14.13 2.28 2.29
C LEU A 121 13.86 0.96 3.00
N ARG A 122 14.54 -0.11 2.59
CA ARG A 122 14.49 -1.41 3.27
C ARG A 122 15.07 -1.32 4.68
N LYS A 123 16.19 -0.62 4.87
CA LYS A 123 16.77 -0.39 6.21
C LYS A 123 15.81 0.37 7.12
N VAL A 124 15.21 1.45 6.62
CA VAL A 124 14.19 2.22 7.38
C VAL A 124 13.00 1.33 7.75
N PHE A 125 12.49 0.54 6.80
CA PHE A 125 11.43 -0.43 7.06
C PHE A 125 11.81 -1.38 8.20
N HIS A 126 12.99 -1.99 8.16
CA HIS A 126 13.44 -2.91 9.21
C HIS A 126 13.55 -2.21 10.58
N GLN A 127 14.05 -0.98 10.64
CA GLN A 127 14.12 -0.22 11.88
C GLN A 127 12.73 0.03 12.46
N GLN A 128 11.80 0.55 11.67
CA GLN A 128 10.47 0.93 12.16
C GLN A 128 9.59 -0.29 12.45
N PHE A 129 9.62 -1.32 11.60
CA PHE A 129 8.73 -2.47 11.73
C PHE A 129 9.10 -3.35 12.93
N PHE A 130 10.39 -3.59 13.17
CA PHE A 130 10.83 -4.47 14.27
C PHE A 130 10.95 -3.72 15.61
N GLN A 131 11.34 -2.44 15.64
CA GLN A 131 11.35 -1.66 16.91
C GLN A 131 9.95 -1.43 17.48
N VAL A 132 8.93 -1.28 16.63
CA VAL A 132 7.53 -1.19 17.09
C VAL A 132 7.06 -2.51 17.68
N ASN A 133 7.50 -3.65 17.13
CA ASN A 133 7.13 -4.96 17.66
C ASN A 133 7.74 -5.23 19.05
N ASP A 134 8.95 -4.73 19.31
CA ASP A 134 9.58 -4.79 20.63
C ASP A 134 8.89 -3.86 21.66
N ARG A 135 8.38 -2.70 21.25
CA ARG A 135 7.64 -1.78 22.15
C ARG A 135 6.18 -2.18 22.39
N ALA A 136 5.54 -2.83 21.43
CA ALA A 136 4.17 -3.35 21.56
C ALA A 136 4.07 -4.50 22.56
N ALA A 137 5.19 -5.21 22.82
CA ALA A 137 5.27 -6.17 23.91
C ALA A 137 5.39 -5.52 25.31
N SER A 138 5.52 -4.19 25.42
CA SER A 138 5.80 -3.52 26.69
C SER A 138 5.03 -2.23 27.00
N SER A 139 4.14 -1.71 26.15
CA SER A 139 3.36 -0.51 26.55
C SER A 139 2.09 -0.25 25.75
N SER A 140 0.96 -0.34 26.44
CA SER A 140 -0.33 0.24 26.09
C SER A 140 -0.37 1.70 26.58
N SER A 141 0.04 2.66 25.75
CA SER A 141 -0.15 4.08 26.07
C SER A 141 -0.61 4.88 24.85
N SER A 142 -1.85 5.35 24.95
CA SER A 142 -2.57 6.16 23.99
C SER A 142 -2.00 7.59 23.95
N SER A 143 -1.31 7.94 22.86
CA SER A 143 -0.75 9.28 22.69
C SER A 143 -1.81 10.29 22.22
N SER A 144 -2.23 11.14 23.15
CA SER A 144 -2.90 12.42 22.93
C SER A 144 -1.88 13.49 22.49
N VAL A 145 -2.25 14.34 21.54
CA VAL A 145 -1.44 15.50 21.13
C VAL A 145 -1.74 16.65 22.09
N THR A 146 -0.71 17.25 22.68
CA THR A 146 -0.77 18.51 23.42
C THR A 146 -0.45 19.66 22.45
N VAL A 147 -1.26 20.72 22.48
CA VAL A 147 -1.13 21.88 21.58
C VAL A 147 -0.19 22.89 22.23
N GLU A 148 1.05 22.99 21.77
CA GLU A 148 2.01 23.94 22.36
C GLU A 148 1.94 25.37 21.76
N ASP A 149 1.44 25.57 20.54
CA ASP A 149 1.36 26.91 19.94
C ASP A 149 0.06 27.16 19.19
N MET A 150 -0.89 27.89 19.80
CA MET A 150 -2.00 28.54 19.09
C MET A 150 -2.25 29.94 19.63
N GLU A 151 -2.42 30.88 18.70
CA GLU A 151 -2.92 32.24 18.94
C GLU A 151 -4.29 32.20 19.61
N ASP A 152 -4.48 33.13 20.55
CA ASP A 152 -5.68 33.31 21.35
C ASP A 152 -6.95 33.39 20.49
N GLY A 153 -7.98 32.62 20.85
CA GLY A 153 -9.37 32.87 20.42
C GLY A 153 -10.12 31.76 19.66
N SER A 154 -9.59 30.54 19.55
CA SER A 154 -10.40 29.43 18.99
C SER A 154 -11.33 28.83 20.06
N ALA A 155 -12.65 28.95 19.86
CA ALA A 155 -13.66 28.38 20.76
C ALA A 155 -14.17 27.02 20.24
N CYS A 156 -14.47 26.11 21.16
CA CYS A 156 -15.03 24.80 20.83
C CYS A 156 -16.46 24.95 20.29
N PRO A 157 -16.77 24.53 19.06
CA PRO A 157 -18.11 24.69 18.49
C PRO A 157 -19.18 23.77 19.13
N VAL A 158 -18.79 22.92 20.08
CA VAL A 158 -19.69 21.99 20.79
C VAL A 158 -20.08 22.52 22.17
N CYS A 159 -19.13 23.00 22.98
CA CYS A 159 -19.40 23.54 24.31
C CYS A 159 -19.33 25.07 24.39
N LEU A 160 -18.83 25.72 23.34
CA LEU A 160 -18.64 27.17 23.23
C LEU A 160 -17.59 27.75 24.19
N ASP A 161 -16.81 26.89 24.87
CA ASP A 161 -15.68 27.31 25.71
C ASP A 161 -14.41 27.54 24.88
N ASP A 162 -13.59 28.48 25.33
CA ASP A 162 -12.28 28.77 24.74
C ASP A 162 -11.31 27.59 24.90
N MET A 163 -10.57 27.28 23.85
CA MET A 163 -9.56 26.23 23.86
C MET A 163 -8.30 26.69 24.62
N LYS A 164 -7.93 25.99 25.69
CA LYS A 164 -6.73 26.30 26.47
C LYS A 164 -5.55 25.43 26.04
N LYS A 165 -4.32 25.90 26.26
CA LYS A 165 -3.07 25.18 25.92
C LYS A 165 -2.94 23.76 26.47
N LYS A 166 -3.70 23.41 27.53
CA LYS A 166 -3.70 22.08 28.15
C LYS A 166 -4.82 21.16 27.64
N ASP A 167 -5.70 21.67 26.80
CA ASP A 167 -6.86 20.92 26.34
C ASP A 167 -6.46 19.95 25.23
N ARG A 168 -6.97 18.72 25.32
CA ARG A 168 -6.85 17.75 24.23
C ARG A 168 -7.88 18.11 23.17
N VAL A 169 -7.41 18.38 21.95
CA VAL A 169 -8.27 18.78 20.84
C VAL A 169 -8.08 17.88 19.63
N VAL A 170 -9.12 17.80 18.80
CA VAL A 170 -9.11 17.17 17.49
C VAL A 170 -9.47 18.21 16.44
N ALA A 171 -8.84 18.14 15.27
CA ALA A 171 -9.07 19.07 14.17
C ALA A 171 -9.83 18.39 13.02
N CYS A 172 -10.77 19.12 12.42
CA CYS A 172 -11.38 18.66 11.17
C CYS A 172 -10.36 18.70 10.02
N SER A 173 -10.22 17.61 9.26
CA SER A 173 -9.30 17.58 8.10
C SER A 173 -9.69 18.49 6.94
N THR A 174 -10.94 18.95 6.90
CA THR A 174 -11.47 19.81 5.83
C THR A 174 -11.44 21.30 6.20
N CYS A 175 -12.12 21.68 7.28
CA CYS A 175 -12.22 23.09 7.68
C CYS A 175 -11.24 23.48 8.80
N ARG A 176 -10.40 22.55 9.29
CA ARG A 176 -9.41 22.75 10.35
C ARG A 176 -9.93 23.25 11.70
N ASN A 177 -11.25 23.38 11.86
CA ASN A 177 -11.84 23.73 13.16
C ASN A 177 -11.51 22.70 14.23
N LEU A 178 -11.16 23.23 15.39
CA LEU A 178 -10.83 22.46 16.57
C LEU A 178 -12.07 22.14 17.39
N VAL A 179 -12.05 20.96 18.00
CA VAL A 179 -13.07 20.49 18.95
C VAL A 179 -12.34 19.78 20.07
N HIS A 180 -12.74 19.96 21.34
CA HIS A 180 -12.20 19.16 22.44
C HIS A 180 -12.39 17.67 22.17
N GLU A 181 -11.43 16.84 22.56
CA GLU A 181 -11.49 15.37 22.38
C GLU A 181 -12.73 14.78 23.06
N ASP A 182 -13.08 15.27 24.26
CA ASP A 182 -14.27 14.83 24.99
C ASP A 182 -15.57 15.27 24.30
N CYS A 183 -15.62 16.51 23.83
CA CYS A 183 -16.76 17.06 23.09
C CYS A 183 -16.98 16.30 21.77
N PHE A 184 -15.90 16.00 21.06
CA PHE A 184 -15.94 15.18 19.86
C PHE A 184 -16.38 13.74 20.15
N THR A 185 -15.92 13.15 21.24
CA THR A 185 -16.31 11.79 21.66
C THR A 185 -17.80 11.72 21.97
N ARG A 186 -18.36 12.71 22.67
CA ARG A 186 -19.81 12.82 22.91
C ARG A 186 -20.58 12.99 21.61
N TRP A 187 -20.09 13.86 20.71
CA TRP A 187 -20.68 14.05 19.39
C TRP A 187 -20.70 12.74 18.57
N LYS A 188 -19.59 12.00 18.55
CA LYS A 188 -19.46 10.70 17.88
C LYS A 188 -20.47 9.68 18.42
N ARG A 189 -20.63 9.59 19.74
CA ARG A 189 -21.64 8.71 20.38
C ARG A 189 -23.07 9.05 19.98
N SER A 190 -23.41 10.33 19.83
CA SER A 190 -24.77 10.77 19.43
C SER A 190 -25.18 10.32 18.02
N LYS A 191 -24.22 10.01 17.14
CA LYS A 191 -24.48 9.59 15.75
C LYS A 191 -24.69 8.07 15.60
N GLY A 192 -24.48 7.28 16.65
CA GLY A 192 -24.66 5.83 16.63
C GLY A 192 -23.77 5.13 15.60
N ARG A 193 -24.36 4.28 14.74
CA ARG A 193 -23.64 3.54 13.67
C ARG A 193 -23.38 4.36 12.40
N ARG A 194 -23.75 5.64 12.34
CA ARG A 194 -23.55 6.48 11.14
C ARG A 194 -22.15 7.07 11.12
N ASN A 195 -21.63 7.34 9.92
CA ASN A 195 -20.35 8.03 9.75
C ASN A 195 -20.41 9.41 10.43
N VAL A 196 -19.41 9.71 11.26
CA VAL A 196 -19.30 11.00 11.97
C VAL A 196 -19.02 12.09 10.94
N SER A 197 -19.68 13.22 11.08
CA SER A 197 -19.46 14.43 10.27
C SER A 197 -19.00 15.59 11.15
N CYS A 198 -18.23 16.50 10.57
CA CYS A 198 -17.85 17.75 11.23
C CYS A 198 -19.09 18.55 11.66
N VAL A 199 -19.06 19.06 12.89
CA VAL A 199 -20.12 19.92 13.43
C VAL A 199 -20.22 21.24 12.67
N VAL A 200 -19.11 21.72 12.12
CA VAL A 200 -19.06 23.02 11.42
C VAL A 200 -19.32 22.85 9.93
N CYS A 201 -18.46 22.13 9.21
CA CYS A 201 -18.55 22.04 7.74
C CYS A 201 -19.34 20.84 7.23
N ARG A 202 -19.84 19.95 8.10
CA ARG A 202 -20.55 18.69 7.76
C ARG A 202 -19.78 17.69 6.89
N ALA A 203 -18.53 17.98 6.53
CA ALA A 203 -17.66 17.02 5.87
C ALA A 203 -17.50 15.76 6.72
N ARG A 204 -17.36 14.61 6.06
CA ARG A 204 -17.17 13.33 6.74
C ARG A 204 -15.88 13.39 7.57
N TRP A 205 -16.00 13.13 8.86
CA TRP A 205 -14.87 13.13 9.77
C TRP A 205 -14.00 11.91 9.48
N LYS A 206 -12.75 12.15 9.09
CA LYS A 206 -11.73 11.11 8.95
C LYS A 206 -10.95 11.11 10.24
N ASP A 207 -11.01 10.02 11.00
CA ASP A 207 -10.09 9.81 12.10
C ASP A 207 -8.69 9.70 11.48
N THR A 208 -7.92 10.77 11.54
CA THR A 208 -6.53 10.81 11.06
C THR A 208 -5.73 9.70 11.73
N LYS A 209 -5.99 9.43 13.02
CA LYS A 209 -5.41 8.30 13.75
C LYS A 209 -5.76 6.94 13.11
N ASP A 210 -7.00 6.66 12.73
CA ASP A 210 -7.40 5.32 12.26
C ASP A 210 -6.89 4.97 10.84
N GLU A 211 -6.74 5.95 9.94
CA GLU A 211 -6.21 5.68 8.58
C GLU A 211 -4.67 5.73 8.52
N GLN A 212 -4.01 6.59 9.30
CA GLN A 212 -2.54 6.68 9.35
C GLN A 212 -1.88 5.68 10.32
N GLN A 213 -2.59 5.15 11.32
CA GLN A 213 -2.04 4.11 12.22
C GLN A 213 -2.31 2.68 11.75
N LYS A 214 -3.23 2.47 10.79
CA LYS A 214 -3.56 1.12 10.32
C LYS A 214 -2.42 0.46 9.52
N TYR A 215 -1.62 1.27 8.82
CA TYR A 215 -0.52 0.80 7.99
C TYR A 215 0.76 1.55 8.36
N LEU A 216 1.88 0.84 8.42
CA LEU A 216 3.19 1.48 8.43
C LEU A 216 3.33 2.28 7.13
N ASN A 217 3.54 3.60 7.24
CA ASN A 217 3.68 4.48 6.08
C ASN A 217 5.11 5.01 5.99
N LEU A 218 5.76 4.78 4.85
CA LEU A 218 7.13 5.17 4.57
C LEU A 218 7.22 6.35 3.59
N SER A 219 6.13 7.07 3.31
CA SER A 219 6.10 8.15 2.30
C SER A 219 7.12 9.25 2.54
N ALA A 220 7.41 9.56 3.81
CA ALA A 220 8.44 10.53 4.19
C ALA A 220 9.86 10.17 3.70
N TYR A 221 10.11 8.89 3.37
CA TYR A 221 11.41 8.37 2.94
C TYR A 221 11.46 8.02 1.46
N ILE A 222 10.39 8.32 0.69
CA ILE A 222 10.32 8.08 -0.76
C ILE A 222 10.89 9.27 -1.56
N ILE A 223 11.11 10.40 -0.91
CA ILE A 223 11.71 11.61 -1.50
C ILE A 223 13.19 11.31 -1.76
N ASN A 224 13.50 10.76 -2.95
CA ASN A 224 14.81 10.73 -3.62
C ASN A 224 14.74 10.10 -5.04
N GLU A 225 13.58 9.65 -5.52
CA GLU A 225 13.49 8.92 -6.79
C GLU A 225 13.35 9.81 -8.06
N HIS A 226 13.27 11.15 -7.97
CA HIS A 226 13.06 12.00 -9.16
C HIS A 226 14.30 12.80 -9.63
N ASP A 227 15.35 12.92 -8.82
CA ASP A 227 16.51 13.76 -9.17
C ASP A 227 17.72 12.99 -9.73
N THR A 228 17.69 11.65 -9.73
CA THR A 228 18.87 10.83 -10.10
C THR A 228 18.87 10.28 -11.52
N ILE A 229 17.77 10.41 -12.27
CA ILE A 229 17.70 9.94 -13.67
C ILE A 229 18.29 10.98 -14.64
N ASP A 230 18.19 12.28 -14.37
CA ASP A 230 18.76 13.32 -15.24
C ASP A 230 20.28 13.48 -15.12
N ALA A 231 20.89 13.05 -14.00
CA ALA A 231 22.34 13.16 -13.80
C ALA A 231 23.15 12.13 -14.62
N THR A 232 22.55 11.02 -15.06
CA THR A 232 23.26 9.98 -15.83
C THR A 232 23.25 10.23 -17.34
N LEU A 233 22.28 10.97 -17.88
CA LEU A 233 22.24 11.33 -19.30
C LEU A 233 23.13 12.54 -19.65
N TYR A 234 23.47 13.40 -18.69
CA TYR A 234 24.36 14.54 -18.92
C TYR A 234 25.85 14.15 -18.91
N ASN A 235 26.24 13.09 -18.19
CA ASN A 235 27.65 12.68 -18.08
C ASN A 235 28.15 11.77 -19.22
N SER A 236 27.27 11.18 -20.03
CA SER A 236 27.68 10.36 -21.19
C SER A 236 28.06 11.18 -22.43
N ASN A 237 27.67 12.46 -22.50
CA ASN A 237 27.97 13.31 -23.66
C ASN A 237 29.28 14.10 -23.55
N ASN A 238 29.97 14.09 -22.40
CA ASN A 238 31.20 14.87 -22.20
C ASN A 238 32.51 14.07 -22.32
N ASN A 239 32.45 12.74 -22.50
CA ASN A 239 33.65 11.89 -22.55
C ASN A 239 34.10 11.48 -23.96
N ASN A 240 33.49 12.00 -25.04
CA ASN A 240 33.85 11.65 -26.42
C ASN A 240 34.68 12.72 -27.17
N ASN A 241 35.15 13.78 -26.51
CA ASN A 241 35.83 14.90 -27.18
C ASN A 241 37.29 15.16 -26.75
N ASN A 242 38.04 14.18 -26.25
CA ASN A 242 39.47 14.37 -25.95
C ASN A 242 40.34 13.18 -26.39
N ASN A 243 40.33 12.86 -27.69
CA ASN A 243 41.40 12.05 -28.28
C ASN A 243 41.66 12.48 -29.73
N THR A 244 42.46 13.54 -29.89
CA THR A 244 43.23 13.88 -31.09
C THR A 244 44.61 14.35 -30.64
#